data_AF-V4MMH0-F1
#
_entry.id   AF-V4MMH0-F1
#
_cell.length_a   1.000
_cell.length_b   1.000
_cell.length_c   1.000
_cell.angle_alpha   90.00
_cell.angle_beta   90.00
_cell.angle_gamma   90.00
#
_symmetry.space_group_name_H-M   'P 1'
#
loop_
_entity.id
_entity.type
_entity.pdbx_description
1 polymer ?
#
loop_
_entity_poly.entity_id
_entity_poly.type
_entity_poly.pdbx_seq_one_letter_code
_entity_poly.pdbx_strand_id
1 'polypeptide(L)'
;MKIGHLEIRTGTSLVVPFLKLHTDKAIWGEDTRQFNPLRFQNGVSQAANNPNALLPFSIGPRTCIAQNIVMIQSSKPRLSSL
;
A
#
# COMPACT_ATOMS: atom_id res chain seq x y z
N MET A 1 -18.31 -3.92 -15.71
CA MET A 1 -17.71 -2.84 -14.88
C MET A 1 -16.86 -1.97 -15.78
N LYS A 2 -16.82 -0.65 -15.58
CA LYS A 2 -15.94 0.25 -16.35
C LYS A 2 -14.74 0.68 -15.50
N ILE A 3 -13.53 0.55 -16.03
CA ILE A 3 -12.28 1.03 -15.41
C ILE A 3 -11.63 1.99 -16.40
N GLY A 4 -11.68 3.29 -16.11
CA GLY A 4 -11.28 4.31 -17.08
C GLY A 4 -12.11 4.21 -18.37
N HIS A 5 -11.46 3.94 -19.50
CA HIS A 5 -12.13 3.72 -20.78
C HIS A 5 -12.41 2.24 -21.09
N LEU A 6 -11.99 1.30 -20.23
CA LEU A 6 -12.11 -0.14 -20.47
C LEU A 6 -13.44 -0.69 -19.94
N GLU A 7 -14.13 -1.47 -20.77
CA GLU A 7 -15.28 -2.28 -20.35
C GLU A 7 -14.85 -3.70 -19.99
N ILE A 8 -15.10 -4.08 -18.74
CA ILE A 8 -14.69 -5.38 -18.18
C ILE A 8 -15.92 -6.29 -18.09
N ARG A 9 -15.85 -7.43 -18.80
CA ARG A 9 -16.89 -8.46 -18.83
C ARG A 9 -16.94 -9.23 -17.52
N THR A 10 -18.13 -9.72 -17.16
CA THR A 10 -18.33 -10.62 -16.02
C THR A 10 -17.44 -11.86 -16.16
N GLY A 11 -16.86 -12.31 -15.04
CA GLY A 11 -15.94 -13.45 -15.00
C GLY A 11 -14.48 -13.12 -15.32
N THR A 12 -14.16 -11.87 -15.68
CA THR A 12 -12.77 -11.45 -15.90
C THR A 12 -11.99 -11.42 -14.58
N SER A 13 -10.86 -12.12 -14.53
CA SER A 13 -9.91 -12.04 -13.41
C SER A 13 -9.12 -10.73 -13.44
N LEU A 14 -9.05 -10.04 -12.31
CA LEU A 14 -8.26 -8.82 -12.15
C LEU A 14 -7.08 -9.07 -11.21
N VAL A 15 -5.91 -8.58 -11.60
CA VAL A 15 -4.69 -8.65 -10.80
C VAL A 15 -4.18 -7.23 -10.59
N VAL A 16 -4.00 -6.85 -9.33
CA VAL A 16 -3.40 -5.57 -8.97
C VAL A 16 -1.90 -5.79 -8.74
N PRO A 17 -1.01 -5.14 -9.52
CA PRO A 17 0.43 -5.33 -9.41
C PRO A 17 1.00 -4.51 -8.23
N PHE A 18 0.69 -4.90 -6.99
CA PHE A 18 1.10 -4.17 -5.78
C PHE A 18 2.60 -3.92 -5.69
N LEU A 19 3.43 -4.90 -6.05
CA LEU A 19 4.89 -4.74 -6.04
C LEU A 19 5.34 -3.61 -6.97
N LYS A 20 4.77 -3.52 -8.18
CA LYS A 20 5.07 -2.44 -9.12
C LYS A 20 4.59 -1.10 -8.55
N LEU A 21 3.37 -1.06 -8.01
CA LEU A 21 2.80 0.15 -7.39
C LEU A 21 3.67 0.67 -6.23
N HIS A 22 4.18 -0.22 -5.36
CA HIS A 22 4.99 0.15 -4.19
C HIS A 22 6.46 0.43 -4.51
N THR A 23 6.91 0.13 -5.73
CA THR A 23 8.30 0.38 -6.19
C THR A 23 8.39 1.37 -7.35
N ASP A 24 7.28 2.02 -7.70
CA ASP A 24 7.22 2.99 -8.79
C ASP A 24 7.86 4.31 -8.34
N LYS A 25 8.92 4.73 -9.04
CA LYS A 25 9.65 5.97 -8.77
C LYS A 25 8.78 7.22 -8.93
N ALA A 26 7.80 7.22 -9.82
CA ALA A 26 6.91 8.36 -10.01
C ALA A 26 6.00 8.58 -8.78
N ILE A 27 5.74 7.51 -8.02
CA ILE A 27 4.89 7.53 -6.83
C ILE A 27 5.74 7.73 -5.56
N TRP A 28 6.85 7.00 -5.45
CA TRP A 28 7.64 6.87 -4.23
C TRP A 28 9.00 7.58 -4.29
N GLY A 29 9.36 8.21 -5.41
CA GLY A 29 10.66 8.85 -5.60
C GLY A 29 11.79 7.87 -5.94
N GLU A 30 12.98 8.42 -6.18
CA GLU A 30 14.15 7.65 -6.65
C GLU A 30 14.66 6.63 -5.64
N ASP A 31 14.47 6.89 -4.35
CA ASP A 31 14.90 6.04 -3.24
C ASP A 31 13.89 4.91 -2.92
N THR A 32 12.87 4.68 -3.76
CA THR A 32 11.83 3.65 -3.55
C THR A 32 12.34 2.23 -3.31
N ARG A 33 13.55 1.89 -3.79
CA ARG A 33 14.20 0.60 -3.56
C ARG A 33 15.13 0.57 -2.35
N GLN A 34 15.26 1.67 -1.64
CA GLN A 34 16.07 1.79 -0.44
C GLN A 34 15.19 1.67 0.80
N PHE A 35 15.71 1.04 1.85
CA PHE A 35 15.05 1.06 3.15
C PHE A 35 15.22 2.44 3.80
N ASN A 36 14.22 3.30 3.63
CA ASN A 36 14.21 4.66 4.18
C ASN A 36 12.98 4.86 5.12
N PRO A 37 13.10 4.59 6.43
CA PRO A 37 12.02 4.81 7.39
C PRO A 37 11.59 6.27 7.52
N LEU A 38 12.51 7.22 7.31
CA LEU A 38 12.24 8.66 7.45
C LEU A 38 11.23 9.18 6.43
N ARG A 39 10.96 8.43 5.37
CA ARG A 39 9.86 8.70 4.43
C ARG A 39 8.52 8.95 5.12
N PHE A 40 8.25 8.25 6.22
CA PHE A 40 6.97 8.31 6.91
C PHE A 40 6.94 9.32 8.07
N GLN A 41 8.01 10.11 8.27
CA GLN A 41 8.15 11.02 9.41
C GLN A 41 7.05 12.10 9.47
N ASN A 42 6.54 12.52 8.31
CA ASN A 42 5.48 13.52 8.17
C ASN A 42 4.08 12.89 8.03
N GLY A 43 3.96 11.60 8.33
CA GLY A 43 2.73 10.82 8.21
C GLY A 43 2.57 10.14 6.85
N VAL A 44 1.69 9.13 6.82
CA VAL A 44 1.48 8.24 5.64
C VAL A 44 1.02 9.01 4.41
N SER A 45 0.15 10.01 4.57
CA SER A 45 -0.37 10.80 3.44
C SER A 45 0.69 11.64 2.73
N GLN A 46 1.84 11.89 3.36
CA GLN A 46 2.95 12.66 2.81
C GLN A 46 4.14 11.77 2.38
N ALA A 47 4.01 10.44 2.51
CA ALA A 47 5.10 9.49 2.25
C ALA A 47 5.36 9.25 0.75
N ALA A 48 4.40 9.60 -0.10
CA ALA A 48 4.41 9.38 -1.55
C ALA A 48 3.71 10.54 -2.26
N ASN A 49 4.00 10.73 -3.55
CA ASN A 49 3.35 11.74 -4.40
C ASN A 49 1.84 11.50 -4.55
N ASN A 50 1.38 10.27 -4.31
CA ASN A 50 -0.03 9.94 -4.20
C ASN A 50 -0.33 9.48 -2.76
N PRO A 51 -1.20 10.19 -2.01
CA PRO A 51 -1.49 9.89 -0.60
C PRO A 51 -2.15 8.52 -0.39
N ASN A 52 -2.73 7.92 -1.44
CA ASN A 52 -3.40 6.62 -1.40
C ASN A 52 -2.55 5.48 -2.01
N ALA A 53 -1.26 5.72 -2.26
CA ALA A 53 -0.38 4.72 -2.86
C ALA A 53 0.02 3.57 -1.91
N LEU A 54 0.00 3.82 -0.60
CA LEU A 54 0.33 2.81 0.40
C LEU A 54 -0.85 1.83 0.56
N LEU A 55 -0.78 0.70 -0.15
CA LEU A 55 -1.80 -0.35 -0.15
C LEU A 55 -1.26 -1.71 0.36
N PRO A 56 -0.65 -1.80 1.56
CA PRO A 56 -0.08 -3.04 2.09
C PRO A 56 -1.16 -4.11 2.39
N PHE A 57 -2.40 -3.67 2.58
CA PHE A 57 -3.55 -4.53 2.89
C PHE A 57 -4.64 -4.49 1.82
N SER A 58 -4.34 -3.98 0.61
CA SER A 58 -5.35 -3.64 -0.41
C SER A 58 -6.35 -2.58 0.09
N ILE A 59 -7.46 -2.39 -0.62
CA ILE A 59 -8.55 -1.47 -0.28
C ILE A 59 -9.89 -2.01 -0.81
N GLY A 60 -11.00 -1.57 -0.21
CA GLY A 60 -12.36 -1.90 -0.63
C GLY A 60 -12.87 -3.25 -0.10
N PRO A 61 -13.82 -3.90 -0.78
CA PRO A 61 -14.50 -5.10 -0.26
C PRO A 61 -13.60 -6.34 -0.14
N ARG A 62 -12.40 -6.30 -0.72
CA ARG A 62 -11.38 -7.37 -0.67
C ARG A 62 -10.11 -6.93 0.07
N THR A 63 -10.25 -5.94 0.95
CA THR A 63 -9.20 -5.57 1.91
C THR A 63 -8.79 -6.80 2.74
N CYS A 64 -7.50 -6.89 3.09
CA CYS A 64 -6.98 -7.96 3.92
C CYS A 64 -7.76 -8.04 5.24
N ILE A 65 -8.36 -9.20 5.51
CA ILE A 65 -9.18 -9.43 6.71
C ILE A 65 -8.39 -9.19 8.01
N ALA A 66 -7.07 -9.37 7.97
CA ALA A 66 -6.19 -9.20 9.13
C ALA A 66 -5.68 -7.77 9.33
N GLN A 67 -6.06 -6.78 8.51
CA GLN A 67 -5.53 -5.42 8.58
C GLN A 67 -5.60 -4.85 10.00
N ASN A 68 -6.77 -4.91 10.65
CA ASN A 68 -6.95 -4.33 11.99
C ASN A 68 -6.06 -5.01 13.04
N ILE A 69 -5.93 -6.34 12.96
CA ILE A 69 -5.09 -7.12 13.87
C ILE A 69 -3.62 -6.71 13.69
N VAL A 70 -3.13 -6.64 12.45
CA VAL A 70 -1.75 -6.28 12.16
C VAL A 70 -1.44 -4.83 12.54
N MET A 71 -2.37 -3.90 12.33
CA MET A 71 -2.21 -2.51 12.76
C MET A 71 -2.07 -2.40 14.28
N ILE A 72 -2.91 -3.12 15.05
CA ILE A 72 -2.80 -3.17 16.52
C ILE A 72 -1.47 -3.80 16.95
N GLN A 73 -1.06 -4.89 16.31
CA GLN A 73 0.19 -5.59 16.64
C GLN A 73 1.44 -4.76 16.31
N SER A 74 1.43 -4.02 15.20
CA SER A 74 2.57 -3.21 14.74
C SER A 74 2.76 -1.94 15.57
N SER A 75 1.67 -1.42 16.15
CA SER A 75 1.72 -0.30 17.09
C SER A 75 2.23 -0.69 18.47
N LYS A 76 2.32 -1.99 18.79
CA LYS A 76 2.93 -2.45 20.04
C LYS A 76 4.43 -2.57 19.85
N PRO A 77 5.26 -1.86 20.64
CA PRO A 77 6.71 -2.07 20.60
C PRO A 77 7.00 -3.50 21.06
N ARG A 78 7.43 -4.35 20.12
CA ARG A 78 7.92 -5.71 20.41
C ARG A 78 9.37 -5.71 20.93
N LEU A 79 9.94 -4.51 21.10
CA LEU A 79 11.34 -4.26 21.48
C LEU A 79 11.52 -4.06 22.99
N SER A 80 10.47 -4.14 23.81
CA SER A 80 10.62 -4.09 25.28
C SER A 80 11.02 -5.43 25.90
N SER A 81 11.36 -6.44 25.07
CA SER A 81 11.69 -7.79 25.50
C SER A 81 12.87 -8.41 24.74
N LEU A 82 13.73 -7.57 24.14
CA LEU A 82 15.04 -7.95 23.59
C LEU A 82 16.11 -7.08 24.24
#